data_AF-A0ABD1UWY2-F1
#
_entry.id   AF-A0ABD1UWY2-F1
#
_cell.length_a   1.000
_cell.length_b   1.000
_cell.length_c   1.000
_cell.angle_alpha   90.00
_cell.angle_beta   90.00
_cell.angle_gamma   90.00
#
_symmetry.space_group_name_H-M   'P 1'
#
loop_
_entity.id
_entity.type
_entity.pdbx_description
1 polymer ?
#
loop_
_entity_poly.entity_id
_entity_poly.type
_entity_poly.pdbx_seq_one_letter_code
_entity_poly.pdbx_strand_id
1 'polypeptide(L)'
;MTLEEKIGQMTQIERKDAFPDVMKKYFIGSVLSGGGSVPAPKATTETWVNMVNELQKCALSTRLGIPMIYGIDAVHGNNNVYRATIFLTMLDLGSPGKFNTNLNENMQRDPALVKRIGAATALEVRATGIQYAFSPCIALSKFGNMLLVLFPIWHLYVYDT
;
A
#
# COMPACT_ATOMS: atom_id res chain seq x y z
N MET A 1 25.35 3.96 14.66
CA MET A 1 24.29 2.99 14.97
C MET A 1 24.92 1.76 15.62
N THR A 2 24.37 1.25 16.71
CA THR A 2 24.73 -0.05 17.29
C THR A 2 24.22 -1.20 16.41
N LEU A 3 24.55 -2.45 16.75
CA LEU A 3 24.03 -3.61 16.02
C LEU A 3 22.51 -3.72 16.19
N GLU A 4 22.00 -3.49 17.40
CA GLU A 4 20.58 -3.52 17.74
C GLU A 4 19.81 -2.45 16.96
N GLU A 5 20.35 -1.24 16.85
CA GLU A 5 19.74 -0.17 16.05
C GLU A 5 19.69 -0.53 14.55
N LYS A 6 20.71 -1.21 14.02
CA LYS A 6 20.71 -1.68 12.62
C LYS A 6 19.67 -2.77 12.39
N ILE A 7 19.57 -3.74 13.30
CA ILE A 7 18.56 -4.81 13.24
C ILE A 7 17.15 -4.20 13.33
N GLY A 8 16.95 -3.24 14.25
CA GLY A 8 15.70 -2.51 14.39
C GLY A 8 15.26 -1.85 13.07
N GLN A 9 16.20 -1.20 12.36
CA GLN A 9 15.91 -0.61 11.05
C GLN A 9 15.50 -1.63 9.97
N MET A 10 15.99 -2.87 10.05
CA MET A 10 15.60 -3.96 9.14
C MET A 10 14.30 -4.67 9.57
N THR A 11 13.72 -4.29 10.70
CA THR A 11 12.54 -4.93 11.26
C THR A 11 11.28 -4.13 10.93
N GLN A 12 10.33 -4.80 10.29
CA GLN A 12 8.98 -4.30 10.09
C GLN A 12 8.00 -5.12 10.93
N ILE A 13 7.14 -4.45 11.72
CA ILE A 13 6.15 -5.11 12.58
C ILE A 13 4.73 -4.69 12.22
N GLU A 14 3.74 -5.50 12.61
CA GLU A 14 2.33 -5.15 12.48
C GLU A 14 1.93 -4.14 13.56
N ARG A 15 1.06 -3.19 13.22
CA ARG A 15 0.65 -2.10 14.12
C ARG A 15 0.00 -2.53 15.43
N LYS A 16 -0.57 -3.73 15.52
CA LYS A 16 -1.13 -4.30 16.77
C LYS A 16 -0.04 -4.65 17.78
N ASP A 17 1.18 -4.90 17.31
CA ASP A 17 2.34 -5.20 18.15
C ASP A 17 3.23 -3.97 18.39
N ALA A 18 2.93 -2.84 17.73
CA ALA A 18 3.70 -1.60 17.77
C ALA A 18 3.40 -0.75 19.03
N PHE A 19 3.52 -1.33 20.21
CA PHE A 19 3.38 -0.58 21.46
C PHE A 19 4.54 0.43 21.63
N PRO A 20 4.33 1.57 22.31
CA PRO A 20 5.37 2.59 22.50
C PRO A 20 6.71 2.05 23.02
N ASP A 21 6.68 1.13 23.98
CA ASP A 21 7.88 0.53 24.54
C ASP A 21 8.59 -0.41 23.56
N VAL A 22 7.83 -1.14 22.74
CA VAL A 22 8.39 -2.00 21.68
C VAL A 22 9.11 -1.14 20.64
N MET A 23 8.46 -0.07 20.17
CA MET A 23 9.03 0.87 19.20
C MET A 23 10.36 1.44 19.68
N LYS A 24 10.43 1.86 20.94
CA LYS A 24 11.64 2.47 21.53
C LYS A 24 12.72 1.45 21.84
N LYS A 25 12.36 0.33 22.48
CA LYS A 25 13.31 -0.68 22.96
C LYS A 25 14.02 -1.38 21.81
N TYR A 26 13.32 -1.62 20.71
CA TYR A 26 13.85 -2.38 19.58
C TYR A 26 14.19 -1.52 18.35
N PHE A 27 14.16 -0.20 18.47
CA PHE A 27 14.58 0.75 17.42
C PHE A 27 13.89 0.48 16.07
N ILE A 28 12.61 0.13 16.11
CA ILE A 28 11.83 -0.36 14.97
C ILE A 28 11.87 0.64 13.80
N GLY A 29 12.30 0.16 12.63
CA GLY A 29 12.42 0.96 11.41
C GLY A 29 11.13 1.08 10.62
N SER A 30 10.23 0.10 10.72
CA SER A 30 8.98 0.14 9.98
C SER A 30 7.80 -0.51 10.71
N VAL A 31 6.61 0.03 10.47
CA VAL A 31 5.33 -0.53 10.92
C VAL A 31 4.42 -0.69 9.70
N LEU A 32 3.54 -1.69 9.72
CA LEU A 32 2.56 -1.88 8.67
C LEU A 32 1.14 -2.10 9.22
N SER A 33 0.14 -1.72 8.41
CA SER A 33 -1.25 -2.18 8.57
C SER A 33 -1.54 -3.26 7.54
N GLY A 34 -1.72 -4.51 8.00
CA GLY A 34 -2.15 -5.59 7.13
C GLY A 34 -3.62 -5.43 6.71
N GLY A 35 -4.10 -6.29 5.82
CA GLY A 35 -5.51 -6.30 5.39
C GLY A 35 -6.49 -6.27 6.56
N GLY A 36 -7.34 -5.24 6.61
CA GLY A 36 -8.33 -5.03 7.68
C GLY A 36 -7.75 -4.56 9.04
N SER A 37 -6.45 -4.34 9.14
CA SER A 37 -5.82 -3.81 10.36
C SER A 37 -5.97 -2.29 10.43
N VAL A 38 -7.12 -1.87 10.96
CA VAL A 38 -7.53 -0.46 11.05
C VAL A 38 -7.53 0.03 12.51
N PRO A 39 -7.37 1.34 12.77
CA PRO A 39 -7.35 1.88 14.14
C PRO A 39 -8.68 1.82 14.87
N ALA A 40 -9.78 1.84 14.15
CA ALA A 40 -11.11 1.62 14.69
C ALA A 40 -12.06 1.23 13.54
N PRO A 41 -13.20 0.59 13.84
CA PRO A 41 -14.28 0.43 12.85
C PRO A 41 -14.66 1.80 12.26
N LYS A 42 -14.67 1.90 10.94
CA LYS A 42 -14.99 3.15 10.20
C LYS A 42 -14.14 4.36 10.64
N ALA A 43 -12.87 4.13 11.02
CA ALA A 43 -11.94 5.17 11.42
C ALA A 43 -11.85 6.31 10.39
N THR A 44 -11.83 7.55 10.88
CA THR A 44 -11.63 8.74 10.04
C THR A 44 -10.17 8.87 9.63
N THR A 45 -9.90 9.67 8.60
CA THR A 45 -8.54 10.04 8.19
C THR A 45 -7.73 10.62 9.35
N GLU A 46 -8.35 11.43 10.20
CA GLU A 46 -7.70 11.99 11.39
C GLU A 46 -7.31 10.90 12.40
N THR A 47 -8.16 9.89 12.62
CA THR A 47 -7.82 8.75 13.49
C THR A 47 -6.58 8.01 12.98
N TRP A 48 -6.45 7.83 11.66
CA TRP A 48 -5.25 7.25 11.06
C TRP A 48 -4.02 8.13 11.28
N VAL A 49 -4.11 9.43 10.98
CA VAL A 49 -3.01 10.38 11.16
C VAL A 49 -2.53 10.40 12.60
N ASN A 50 -3.45 10.46 13.57
CA ASN A 50 -3.13 10.45 14.99
C ASN A 50 -2.38 9.17 15.39
N MET A 51 -2.87 8.00 14.96
CA MET A 51 -2.19 6.72 15.21
C MET A 51 -0.75 6.72 14.64
N VAL A 52 -0.59 7.11 13.37
CA VAL A 52 0.74 7.13 12.72
C VAL A 52 1.68 8.11 13.44
N ASN A 53 1.19 9.29 13.81
CA ASN A 53 1.97 10.30 14.52
C ASN A 53 2.42 9.84 15.92
N GLU A 54 1.56 9.14 16.67
CA GLU A 54 1.96 8.60 17.98
C GLU A 54 3.09 7.57 17.86
N LEU A 55 3.02 6.69 16.86
CA LEU A 55 4.09 5.74 16.58
C LEU A 55 5.37 6.45 16.11
N GLN A 56 5.23 7.49 15.28
CA GLN A 56 6.35 8.30 14.82
C GLN A 56 7.06 8.99 15.98
N LYS A 57 6.32 9.58 16.94
CA LYS A 57 6.88 10.18 18.15
C LYS A 57 7.69 9.18 18.95
N CYS A 58 7.25 7.92 19.02
CA CYS A 58 8.01 6.86 19.69
C CYS A 58 9.36 6.62 19.01
N ALA A 59 9.39 6.46 17.68
CA ALA A 59 10.63 6.28 16.91
C ALA A 59 11.59 7.47 17.07
N LEU A 60 11.06 8.69 16.99
CA LEU A 60 11.83 9.93 17.13
C LEU A 60 12.39 10.16 18.55
N SER A 61 11.82 9.52 19.57
CA SER A 61 12.31 9.61 20.95
C SER A 61 13.52 8.70 21.25
N THR A 62 13.93 7.87 20.29
CA THR A 62 15.14 7.03 20.43
C THR A 62 16.41 7.88 20.38
N ARG A 63 17.54 7.31 20.81
CA ARG A 63 18.85 7.99 20.89
C ARG A 63 19.27 8.69 19.59
N LEU A 64 18.96 8.09 18.43
CA LEU A 64 19.29 8.65 17.11
C LEU A 64 18.11 9.37 16.45
N GLY A 65 16.90 9.25 17.00
CA GLY A 65 15.69 9.87 16.45
C GLY A 65 15.42 9.49 14.99
N ILE A 66 15.72 8.26 14.59
CA ILE A 66 15.49 7.82 13.21
C ILE A 66 13.98 7.65 12.99
N PRO A 67 13.38 8.32 11.98
CA PRO A 67 11.95 8.18 11.70
C PRO A 67 11.62 6.76 11.22
N MET A 68 10.48 6.22 11.66
CA MET A 68 9.94 4.99 11.07
C MET A 68 9.24 5.29 9.74
N ILE A 69 9.13 4.27 8.89
CA ILE A 69 8.28 4.29 7.69
C ILE A 69 7.05 3.39 7.92
N TYR A 70 5.86 3.92 7.62
CA TYR A 70 4.61 3.20 7.75
C TYR A 70 4.12 2.67 6.41
N GLY A 71 3.87 1.36 6.32
CA GLY A 71 3.40 0.64 5.14
C GLY A 71 1.92 0.27 5.18
N ILE A 72 1.27 0.24 4.01
CA ILE A 72 -0.09 -0.28 3.86
C ILE A 72 -0.30 -0.90 2.47
N ASP A 73 -1.17 -1.92 2.38
CA ASP A 73 -1.61 -2.51 1.13
C ASP A 73 -2.60 -1.59 0.38
N ALA A 74 -2.10 -0.58 -0.33
CA ALA A 74 -2.92 0.31 -1.18
C ALA A 74 -2.93 -0.17 -2.66
N VAL A 75 -3.46 -1.37 -2.89
CA VAL A 75 -3.33 -2.09 -4.19
C VAL A 75 -4.38 -1.72 -5.25
N HIS A 76 -5.48 -1.09 -4.85
CA HIS A 76 -6.54 -0.62 -5.75
C HIS A 76 -7.24 0.64 -5.17
N GLY A 77 -6.43 1.61 -4.77
CA GLY A 77 -6.81 2.72 -3.90
C GLY A 77 -6.40 2.44 -2.44
N ASN A 78 -6.65 3.40 -1.54
CA ASN A 78 -6.35 3.27 -0.10
C ASN A 78 -7.41 2.38 0.59
N ASN A 79 -7.50 1.13 0.14
CA ASN A 79 -8.65 0.24 0.27
C ASN A 79 -8.97 -0.22 1.71
N ASN A 80 -8.02 -0.13 2.64
CA ASN A 80 -8.27 -0.38 4.06
C ASN A 80 -9.00 0.79 4.75
N VAL A 81 -9.02 1.98 4.15
CA VAL A 81 -9.54 3.20 4.76
C VAL A 81 -11.01 3.38 4.43
N TYR A 82 -11.81 3.64 5.46
CA TYR A 82 -13.24 3.81 5.30
C TYR A 82 -13.56 5.01 4.38
N ARG A 83 -14.38 4.76 3.34
CA ARG A 83 -14.79 5.74 2.31
C ARG A 83 -13.65 6.24 1.41
N ALA A 84 -12.49 5.58 1.39
CA ALA A 84 -11.49 5.83 0.35
C ALA A 84 -12.03 5.45 -1.03
N THR A 85 -11.45 6.04 -2.07
CA THR A 85 -11.79 5.67 -3.46
C THR A 85 -11.29 4.26 -3.72
N ILE A 86 -12.18 3.38 -4.19
CA ILE A 86 -11.84 2.03 -4.62
C ILE A 86 -11.78 2.02 -6.14
N PHE A 87 -10.58 1.83 -6.67
CA PHE A 87 -10.36 1.66 -8.10
C PHE A 87 -10.59 0.20 -8.51
N LEU A 88 -10.75 -0.01 -9.81
CA LEU A 88 -10.69 -1.34 -10.40
C LEU A 88 -9.37 -2.03 -10.06
N THR A 89 -9.41 -3.34 -9.92
CA THR A 89 -8.20 -4.11 -9.63
C THR A 89 -7.23 -4.02 -10.82
N MET A 90 -5.94 -4.29 -10.58
CA MET A 90 -4.96 -4.32 -11.66
C MET A 90 -5.32 -5.32 -12.77
N LEU A 91 -6.00 -6.43 -12.42
CA LEU A 91 -6.52 -7.42 -13.37
C LEU A 91 -7.60 -6.82 -14.28
N ASP A 92 -8.53 -6.08 -13.70
CA ASP A 92 -9.65 -5.47 -14.44
C ASP A 92 -9.18 -4.33 -15.35
N LEU A 93 -8.20 -3.53 -14.89
CA LEU A 93 -7.58 -2.47 -15.71
C LEU A 93 -6.78 -3.05 -16.89
N GLY A 94 -6.30 -4.28 -16.73
CA GLY A 94 -5.53 -4.98 -17.73
C GLY A 94 -6.36 -5.75 -18.74
N SER A 95 -7.47 -6.35 -18.31
CA SER A 95 -8.20 -7.33 -19.11
C SER A 95 -9.01 -6.68 -20.24
N PRO A 96 -8.85 -7.13 -21.50
CA PRO A 96 -9.70 -6.67 -22.60
C PRO A 96 -11.13 -7.25 -22.48
N GLY A 97 -12.14 -6.40 -22.57
CA GLY A 97 -13.52 -6.68 -22.96
C GLY A 97 -14.36 -7.61 -22.07
N LYS A 98 -13.95 -7.95 -20.85
CA LYS A 98 -14.61 -9.03 -20.06
C LYS A 98 -15.42 -8.62 -18.84
N PHE A 99 -15.46 -7.34 -18.47
CA PHE A 99 -16.29 -6.89 -17.34
C PHE A 99 -17.30 -5.85 -17.81
N ASN A 100 -18.58 -6.11 -17.47
CA ASN A 100 -19.75 -5.28 -17.74
C ASN A 100 -19.62 -3.92 -17.04
N THR A 101 -18.77 -3.09 -17.61
CA THR A 101 -18.51 -1.72 -17.20
C THR A 101 -18.67 -0.91 -18.47
N ASN A 102 -19.39 0.20 -18.41
CA ASN A 102 -19.57 1.14 -19.53
C ASN A 102 -18.26 1.89 -19.89
N LEU A 103 -17.11 1.26 -19.66
CA LEU A 103 -15.81 1.76 -20.04
C LEU A 103 -15.62 1.44 -21.52
N ASN A 104 -15.13 2.42 -22.27
CA ASN A 104 -14.75 2.18 -23.65
C ASN A 104 -13.64 1.10 -23.69
N GLU A 105 -13.62 0.33 -24.77
CA GLU A 105 -12.57 -0.65 -25.07
C GLU A 105 -11.13 -0.08 -24.97
N ASN A 106 -11.01 1.25 -25.05
CA ASN A 106 -9.75 2.01 -24.99
C ASN A 106 -9.28 2.39 -23.58
N MET A 107 -10.10 2.24 -22.54
CA MET A 107 -9.71 2.52 -21.14
C MET A 107 -8.94 1.36 -20.50
N GLN A 108 -9.11 0.15 -21.05
CA GLN A 108 -8.33 -1.02 -20.69
C GLN A 108 -6.99 -0.93 -21.42
N ARG A 109 -5.87 -1.14 -20.71
CA ARG A 109 -4.49 -0.94 -21.22
C ARG A 109 -4.06 0.52 -21.47
N ASP A 110 -4.56 1.48 -20.71
CA ASP A 110 -4.05 2.87 -20.72
C ASP A 110 -3.04 3.10 -19.56
N PRO A 111 -1.71 3.15 -19.83
CA PRO A 111 -0.71 3.44 -18.80
C PRO A 111 -0.86 4.85 -18.20
N ALA A 112 -1.40 5.81 -18.96
CA ALA A 112 -1.65 7.16 -18.45
C ALA A 112 -2.79 7.15 -17.42
N LEU A 113 -3.83 6.33 -17.65
CA LEU A 113 -4.88 6.09 -16.64
C LEU A 113 -4.30 5.45 -15.38
N VAL A 114 -3.50 4.37 -15.51
CA VAL A 114 -2.87 3.69 -14.37
C VAL A 114 -1.98 4.66 -13.58
N LYS A 115 -1.22 5.52 -14.28
CA LYS A 115 -0.41 6.57 -13.64
C LYS A 115 -1.26 7.59 -12.86
N ARG A 116 -2.40 8.03 -13.40
CA ARG A 116 -3.34 8.91 -12.70
C ARG A 116 -3.94 8.24 -11.46
N ILE A 117 -4.29 6.95 -11.57
CA ILE A 117 -4.78 6.15 -10.43
C ILE A 117 -3.70 6.05 -9.35
N GLY A 118 -2.45 5.79 -9.72
CA GLY A 118 -1.32 5.77 -8.79
C GLY A 118 -1.13 7.11 -8.07
N ALA A 119 -1.21 8.23 -8.81
CA ALA A 119 -1.12 9.57 -8.23
C ALA A 119 -2.27 9.87 -7.25
N ALA A 120 -3.51 9.53 -7.62
CA ALA A 120 -4.67 9.69 -6.74
C ALA A 120 -4.55 8.81 -5.47
N THR A 121 -4.15 7.55 -5.65
CA THR A 121 -3.90 6.62 -4.53
C THR A 121 -2.82 7.16 -3.60
N ALA A 122 -1.73 7.70 -4.12
CA ALA A 122 -0.66 8.29 -3.32
C ALA A 122 -1.18 9.48 -2.48
N LEU A 123 -2.03 10.34 -3.04
CA LEU A 123 -2.65 11.44 -2.30
C LEU A 123 -3.54 10.93 -1.17
N GLU A 124 -4.38 9.91 -1.41
CA GLU A 124 -5.25 9.32 -0.39
C GLU A 124 -4.46 8.58 0.71
N VAL A 125 -3.36 7.91 0.37
CA VAL A 125 -2.45 7.28 1.35
C VAL A 125 -1.76 8.33 2.21
N ARG A 126 -1.27 9.41 1.59
CA ARG A 126 -0.68 10.53 2.33
C ARG A 126 -1.68 11.25 3.21
N ALA A 127 -2.95 11.32 2.82
CA ALA A 127 -4.01 11.91 3.63
C ALA A 127 -4.16 11.21 4.99
N THR A 128 -3.93 9.90 5.06
CA THR A 128 -3.94 9.13 6.33
C THR A 128 -2.60 9.16 7.09
N GLY A 129 -1.65 9.99 6.66
CA GLY A 129 -0.33 10.12 7.27
C GLY A 129 0.67 9.02 6.89
N ILE A 130 0.24 8.02 6.13
CA ILE A 130 1.05 6.85 5.73
C ILE A 130 1.98 7.23 4.58
N GLN A 131 3.21 6.71 4.59
CA GLN A 131 4.25 7.14 3.64
C GLN A 131 4.59 6.10 2.58
N TYR A 132 4.21 4.83 2.78
CA TYR A 132 4.59 3.74 1.91
C TYR A 132 3.38 2.86 1.55
N ALA A 133 3.19 2.64 0.25
CA ALA A 133 2.17 1.75 -0.29
C ALA A 133 2.82 0.49 -0.88
N PHE A 134 2.31 -0.70 -0.55
CA PHE A 134 2.73 -1.97 -1.14
C PHE A 134 2.03 -2.20 -2.49
N SER A 135 2.38 -1.39 -3.49
CA SER A 135 1.78 -1.40 -4.82
C SER A 135 2.78 -0.86 -5.85
N PRO A 136 2.76 -1.33 -7.11
CA PRO A 136 1.83 -2.30 -7.71
C PRO A 136 2.26 -3.77 -7.52
N CYS A 137 1.28 -4.67 -7.57
CA CYS A 137 1.55 -6.10 -7.81
C CYS A 137 1.81 -6.31 -9.30
N ILE A 138 3.03 -6.77 -9.63
CA ILE A 138 3.47 -7.01 -11.01
C ILE A 138 3.58 -8.50 -11.34
N ALA A 139 2.81 -9.32 -10.62
CA ALA A 139 2.83 -10.76 -10.82
C ALA A 139 2.31 -11.15 -12.21
N LEU A 140 2.91 -12.20 -12.76
CA LEU A 140 2.42 -12.90 -13.93
C LEU A 140 1.57 -14.08 -13.46
N SER A 141 0.25 -13.99 -13.61
CA SER A 141 -0.65 -15.09 -13.26
C SER A 141 -0.93 -15.94 -14.49
N LYS A 142 -0.66 -17.25 -14.43
CA LYS A 142 -1.02 -18.19 -15.50
C LYS A 142 -2.22 -19.03 -15.04
N PHE A 143 -3.31 -19.02 -15.80
CA PHE A 143 -4.48 -19.87 -15.59
C PHE A 143 -4.70 -20.72 -16.85
N GLY A 144 -4.37 -22.01 -16.78
CA GLY A 144 -4.36 -22.88 -17.96
C GLY A 144 -3.33 -22.42 -19.00
N ASN A 145 -3.74 -22.26 -20.26
CA ASN A 145 -2.90 -21.72 -21.33
C ASN A 145 -2.86 -20.18 -21.37
N MET A 146 -3.65 -19.50 -20.53
CA MET A 146 -3.76 -18.04 -20.54
C MET A 146 -2.73 -17.42 -19.59
N LEU A 147 -1.86 -16.56 -20.13
CA LEU A 147 -0.94 -15.73 -19.35
C LEU A 147 -1.55 -14.34 -19.11
N LEU A 148 -1.72 -13.96 -17.84
CA LEU A 148 -2.13 -12.64 -17.39
C LEU A 148 -0.92 -11.87 -16.85
N VAL A 149 -0.61 -10.76 -17.51
CA VAL A 149 0.60 -9.97 -17.31
C VAL A 149 0.24 -8.65 -16.64
N LEU A 150 0.48 -8.47 -15.33
CA LEU A 150 0.26 -7.18 -14.66
C LEU A 150 1.55 -6.36 -14.73
N PHE A 151 1.71 -5.45 -15.70
CA PHE A 151 2.86 -4.54 -15.78
C PHE A 151 2.43 -3.07 -15.68
N PRO A 152 3.17 -2.20 -14.97
CA PRO A 152 2.78 -0.80 -14.81
C PRO A 152 3.18 0.08 -16.01
N ILE A 153 3.98 -0.39 -16.98
CA ILE A 153 4.64 0.52 -17.93
C ILE A 153 4.64 0.09 -19.43
N TRP A 154 4.40 -1.16 -19.83
CA TRP A 154 4.24 -1.47 -21.27
C TRP A 154 3.21 -2.58 -21.50
N HIS A 155 2.31 -2.34 -22.46
CA HIS A 155 1.34 -3.23 -23.12
C HIS A 155 1.01 -4.56 -22.42
N LEU A 156 -0.27 -4.71 -22.05
CA LEU A 156 -0.80 -6.00 -21.62
C LEU A 156 -0.92 -6.95 -22.83
N TYR A 157 -0.21 -8.06 -22.77
CA TYR A 157 -0.35 -9.14 -23.73
C TYR A 157 -1.08 -10.31 -23.06
N VAL A 158 -2.23 -10.69 -23.61
CA VAL A 158 -2.81 -12.01 -23.39
C VAL A 158 -2.19 -12.89 -24.47
N TYR A 159 -1.34 -13.82 -24.09
CA TYR A 159 -0.81 -14.84 -25.00
C TYR A 159 -1.65 -16.11 -24.84
N ASP A 160 -2.18 -16.61 -25.95
CA ASP A 160 -2.49 -18.04 -26.08
C ASP A 160 -1.17 -18.75 -26.41
N THR A 161 -0.82 -19.75 -25.60
CA THR A 161 0.25 -20.71 -25.91
C THR A 161 -0.33 -22.02 -26.41
#